data_AF-A0A922XHU9-F1
#
_entry.id   AF-A0A922XHU9-F1
#
_cell.length_a   1.000
_cell.length_b   1.000
_cell.length_c   1.000
_cell.angle_alpha   90.00
_cell.angle_beta   90.00
_cell.angle_gamma   90.00
#
_symmetry.space_group_name_H-M   'P 1'
#
loop_
_entity.id
_entity.type
_entity.pdbx_description
1 polymer ?
#
loop_
_entity_poly.entity_id
_entity_poly.type
_entity_poly.pdbx_seq_one_letter_code
_entity_poly.pdbx_strand_id
1 'polypeptide(L)'
;MMAWLSSAVRDAAVKALESISGRVHPRMIDLYGRAVQQDARTRNPLIVIPGVMGTRLKDRASGRPLWGGDYKSGFADPGDEEQMRGVTVPMELGTPLESLVGSADPDGTIDALRVNVAGLPVQVSAYASLLRVLGAGGYWAADRRDERAWNFLNYGPESLTTSFQFDYDWRLTVPENARRLGRLVEQVIAFASSETGCSRPMKVDVVAHSLGGLVLRWYLRYGGQGSSGQQGERPELTWEGASKVEHAIMIATPNAGSVRVMEKLLRGLPASPAMPAYDPAYLGTMPGLYQLMPRVRHGQALHGGEVLDDLYTSERWAQMGWGLASPRADGVLRQLLPGRGQADRRRTALEHLDKCLLEAERVHAALDVAAEPPAGVVKHLFAGDGAATHQAAELTDKRPYYRVVAKGNGDRTVLRSSALMDERASIDPNYPRLLTPIRWDSVMFLPTDHLGLTSHPIFVNNVLYVLLEKPRPDCDFRLPPVVIPPRRGVGMSRNAGGERGGAEAR
;
A
#
# COMPACT_ATOMS: atom_id res chain seq x y z
N MET A 1 4.56 -24.52 -8.54
CA MET A 1 5.49 -25.10 -7.55
C MET A 1 6.95 -24.90 -7.93
N MET A 2 7.39 -25.26 -9.14
CA MET A 2 8.77 -24.94 -9.59
C MET A 2 9.06 -23.44 -9.77
N ALA A 3 8.07 -22.60 -10.10
CA ALA A 3 8.28 -21.15 -10.29
C ALA A 3 8.48 -20.34 -8.98
N TRP A 4 8.05 -20.89 -7.83
CA TRP A 4 8.24 -20.26 -6.51
C TRP A 4 9.59 -20.67 -5.89
N LEU A 5 9.94 -21.95 -6.02
CA LEU A 5 11.25 -22.48 -5.62
C LEU A 5 12.38 -21.97 -6.55
N SER A 6 12.13 -21.76 -7.84
CA SER A 6 13.12 -21.13 -8.73
C SER A 6 13.28 -19.62 -8.49
N SER A 7 12.28 -18.95 -7.90
CA SER A 7 12.40 -17.56 -7.46
C SER A 7 13.36 -17.48 -6.30
N ALA A 8 13.14 -18.26 -5.24
CA ALA A 8 13.99 -18.26 -4.06
C ALA A 8 15.46 -18.64 -4.36
N VAL A 9 15.69 -19.59 -5.27
CA VAL A 9 17.05 -19.98 -5.71
C VAL A 9 17.66 -18.91 -6.63
N ARG A 10 16.87 -18.22 -7.46
CA ARG A 10 17.35 -17.04 -8.22
C ARG A 10 17.61 -15.84 -7.32
N ASP A 11 16.79 -15.61 -6.30
CA ASP A 11 16.97 -14.52 -5.32
C ASP A 11 18.23 -14.78 -4.48
N ALA A 12 18.56 -16.04 -4.19
CA ALA A 12 19.83 -16.41 -3.59
C ALA A 12 21.02 -16.18 -4.54
N ALA A 13 20.87 -16.46 -5.84
CA ALA A 13 21.89 -16.19 -6.85
C ALA A 13 22.05 -14.69 -7.16
N VAL A 14 20.97 -13.90 -7.10
CA VAL A 14 20.98 -12.44 -7.21
C VAL A 14 21.62 -11.84 -5.96
N LYS A 15 21.30 -12.33 -4.76
CA LYS A 15 22.02 -11.93 -3.52
C LYS A 15 23.50 -12.31 -3.55
N ALA A 16 23.87 -13.44 -4.17
CA ALA A 16 25.26 -13.82 -4.38
C ALA A 16 25.95 -12.96 -5.44
N LEU A 17 25.24 -12.44 -6.44
CA LEU A 17 25.76 -11.46 -7.40
C LEU A 17 25.84 -10.05 -6.80
N GLU A 18 24.90 -9.66 -5.93
CA GLU A 18 24.92 -8.41 -5.16
C GLU A 18 26.06 -8.40 -4.14
N SER A 19 26.44 -9.55 -3.57
CA SER A 19 27.62 -9.66 -2.70
C SER A 19 28.94 -9.53 -3.46
N ILE A 20 28.95 -9.86 -4.76
CA ILE A 20 30.10 -9.68 -5.66
C ILE A 20 30.17 -8.22 -6.17
N SER A 21 29.05 -7.51 -6.26
CA SER A 21 29.02 -6.06 -6.50
C SER A 21 28.99 -5.28 -5.17
N GLY A 22 30.08 -5.33 -4.41
CA GLY A 22 30.33 -4.38 -3.32
C GLY A 22 30.42 -2.94 -3.84
N ARG A 23 29.29 -2.33 -4.18
CA ARG A 23 29.19 -0.90 -4.47
C ARG A 23 28.82 -0.17 -3.19
N VAL A 24 29.85 0.43 -2.60
CA VAL A 24 29.87 1.54 -1.64
C VAL A 24 28.59 2.39 -1.74
N HIS A 25 27.53 2.02 -1.03
CA HIS A 25 26.49 2.96 -0.65
C HIS A 25 26.86 3.46 0.75
N PRO A 26 26.98 4.78 0.97
CA PRO A 26 27.16 5.30 2.33
C PRO A 26 26.04 4.74 3.21
N ARG A 27 26.37 4.31 4.43
CA ARG A 27 25.36 3.65 5.28
C ARG A 27 24.28 4.68 5.59
N MET A 28 23.03 4.25 5.62
CA MET A 28 21.89 5.15 5.88
C MET A 28 22.01 5.89 7.21
N ILE A 29 22.63 5.25 8.21
CA ILE A 29 22.96 5.88 9.50
C ILE A 29 23.97 7.03 9.37
N ASP A 30 24.91 6.93 8.42
CA ASP A 30 25.92 7.98 8.20
C ASP A 30 25.26 9.23 7.58
N LEU A 31 24.22 9.04 6.76
CA LEU A 31 23.47 10.12 6.11
C LEU A 31 22.40 10.72 7.04
N TYR A 32 21.47 9.89 7.52
CA TYR A 32 20.28 10.36 8.25
C TYR A 32 20.40 10.27 9.77
N GLY A 33 21.50 9.74 10.32
CA GLY A 33 21.64 9.52 11.76
C GLY A 33 21.43 10.78 12.61
N ARG A 34 21.79 11.97 12.09
CA ARG A 34 21.46 13.24 12.74
C ARG A 34 20.01 13.68 12.51
N ALA A 35 19.48 13.46 11.31
CA ALA A 35 18.11 13.85 10.97
C ALA A 35 17.06 13.08 11.79
N VAL A 36 17.30 11.80 12.09
CA VAL A 36 16.42 10.97 12.95
C VAL A 36 16.51 11.29 14.44
N GLN A 37 17.47 12.13 14.84
CA GLN A 37 17.61 12.65 16.20
C GLN A 37 16.98 14.04 16.34
N GLN A 38 16.45 14.61 15.26
CA GLN A 38 15.76 15.89 15.33
C GLN A 38 14.47 15.78 16.15
N ASP A 39 14.17 16.91 16.77
CA ASP A 39 12.97 17.15 17.57
C ASP A 39 11.69 16.90 16.75
N ALA A 40 10.70 16.23 17.34
CA ALA A 40 9.40 16.00 16.70
C ALA A 40 8.75 17.29 16.15
N ARG A 41 9.04 18.46 16.73
CA ARG A 41 8.57 19.78 16.29
C ARG A 41 9.04 20.18 14.90
N THR A 42 10.10 19.57 14.37
CA THR A 42 10.66 19.92 13.05
C THR A 42 10.11 19.06 11.91
N ARG A 43 9.15 18.18 12.18
CA ARG A 43 8.55 17.28 11.18
C ARG A 43 7.07 17.03 11.43
N ASN A 44 6.37 16.60 10.38
CA ASN A 44 5.01 16.09 10.54
C ASN A 44 5.01 14.71 11.18
N PRO A 45 3.95 14.35 11.91
CA PRO A 45 3.64 12.98 12.22
C PRO A 45 3.52 12.13 10.96
N LEU A 46 4.02 10.90 11.04
CA LEU A 46 4.03 9.93 9.96
C LEU A 46 3.00 8.85 10.23
N ILE A 47 2.19 8.50 9.23
CA ILE A 47 1.29 7.34 9.26
C ILE A 47 1.71 6.35 8.19
N VAL A 48 1.92 5.09 8.57
CA VAL A 48 2.21 3.99 7.64
C VAL A 48 0.96 3.13 7.45
N ILE A 49 0.55 2.93 6.19
CA ILE A 49 -0.62 2.15 5.80
C ILE A 49 -0.18 0.91 5.01
N PRO A 50 -0.43 -0.31 5.51
CA PRO A 50 -0.12 -1.52 4.77
C PRO A 50 -1.09 -1.78 3.61
N GLY A 51 -0.73 -2.74 2.76
CA GLY A 51 -1.57 -3.25 1.68
C GLY A 51 -2.62 -4.25 2.13
N VAL A 52 -3.35 -4.78 1.15
CA VAL A 52 -4.31 -5.87 1.35
C VAL A 52 -3.64 -7.04 2.05
N MET A 53 -4.32 -7.64 3.04
CA MET A 53 -3.78 -8.74 3.86
C MET A 53 -2.53 -8.39 4.68
N GLY A 54 -2.14 -7.11 4.75
CA GLY A 54 -0.96 -6.66 5.49
C GLY A 54 -1.19 -6.36 6.98
N THR A 55 -2.44 -6.41 7.44
CA THR A 55 -2.82 -6.25 8.86
C THR A 55 -3.26 -7.60 9.43
N ARG A 56 -2.81 -7.90 10.65
CA ARG A 56 -3.29 -9.05 11.42
C ARG A 56 -4.75 -8.85 11.79
N LEU A 57 -5.51 -9.94 11.83
CA LEU A 57 -6.87 -9.93 12.32
C LEU A 57 -6.97 -10.89 13.49
N LYS A 58 -7.67 -10.49 14.55
CA LYS A 58 -8.02 -11.35 15.68
C LYS A 58 -9.52 -11.32 15.91
N ASP A 59 -10.04 -12.40 16.45
CA ASP A 59 -11.42 -12.43 16.93
C ASP A 59 -11.57 -11.48 18.13
N ARG A 60 -12.58 -10.60 18.09
CA ARG A 60 -12.81 -9.54 19.08
C ARG A 60 -13.11 -10.10 20.46
N ALA A 61 -13.86 -11.19 20.54
CA ALA A 61 -14.32 -11.74 21.80
C ALA A 61 -13.23 -12.58 22.49
N SER A 62 -12.58 -13.46 21.73
CA SER A 62 -11.59 -14.41 22.26
C SER A 62 -10.15 -13.90 22.19
N GLY A 63 -9.86 -12.88 21.38
CA GLY A 63 -8.49 -12.44 21.08
C GLY A 63 -7.70 -13.43 20.21
N ARG A 64 -8.32 -14.53 19.75
CA ARG A 64 -7.67 -15.55 18.93
C ARG A 64 -7.22 -14.96 17.58
N PRO A 65 -5.98 -15.19 17.12
CA PRO A 65 -5.54 -14.80 15.79
C PRO A 65 -6.37 -15.51 14.70
N LEU A 66 -6.85 -14.74 13.73
CA LEU A 66 -7.59 -15.22 12.55
C LEU A 66 -6.80 -15.02 11.26
N TRP A 67 -5.87 -14.07 11.22
CA TRP A 67 -5.02 -13.80 10.08
C TRP A 67 -3.67 -13.22 10.50
N GLY A 68 -2.59 -13.67 9.84
CA GLY A 68 -1.28 -13.02 9.93
C GLY A 68 -0.49 -13.31 11.20
N GLY A 69 -0.78 -14.42 11.90
CA GLY A 69 0.06 -14.86 13.01
C GLY A 69 1.36 -15.53 12.56
N ASP A 70 2.24 -15.81 13.53
CA ASP A 70 3.61 -16.30 13.31
C ASP A 70 3.67 -17.64 12.59
N TYR A 71 2.71 -18.54 12.82
CA TYR A 71 2.68 -19.89 12.24
C TYR A 71 1.31 -20.14 11.61
N LYS A 72 1.15 -21.30 10.96
CA LYS A 72 -0.12 -21.72 10.35
C LYS A 72 -1.31 -21.69 11.33
N SER A 73 -1.07 -21.91 12.63
CA SER A 73 -2.08 -21.80 13.69
C SER A 73 -2.53 -20.37 14.00
N GLY A 74 -1.83 -19.36 13.47
CA GLY A 74 -2.19 -17.95 13.53
C GLY A 74 -3.07 -17.49 12.37
N PHE A 75 -3.60 -18.44 11.59
CA PHE A 75 -4.55 -18.25 10.51
C PHE A 75 -5.78 -19.10 10.79
N ALA A 76 -6.96 -18.59 10.41
CA ALA A 76 -8.21 -19.31 10.53
C ALA A 76 -8.14 -20.68 9.82
N ASP A 77 -8.45 -21.75 10.56
CA ASP A 77 -8.50 -23.10 10.02
C ASP A 77 -9.72 -23.28 9.10
N PRO A 78 -9.55 -23.62 7.79
CA PRO A 78 -10.67 -23.91 6.89
C PRO A 78 -11.60 -25.05 7.33
N GLY A 79 -11.16 -25.89 8.28
CA GLY A 79 -11.99 -26.93 8.92
C GLY A 79 -12.76 -26.46 10.15
N ASP A 80 -12.51 -25.26 10.66
CA ASP A 80 -13.20 -24.67 11.82
C ASP A 80 -14.18 -23.59 11.35
N GLU A 81 -15.47 -23.89 11.40
CA GLU A 81 -16.51 -23.00 10.91
C GLU A 81 -16.58 -21.67 11.69
N GLU A 82 -16.25 -21.67 12.98
CA GLU A 82 -16.28 -20.46 13.81
C GLU A 82 -15.14 -19.53 13.42
N GLN A 83 -13.93 -20.06 13.24
CA GLN A 83 -12.79 -19.30 12.72
C GLN A 83 -13.08 -18.75 11.32
N MET A 84 -13.69 -19.56 10.46
CA MET A 84 -14.03 -19.14 9.10
C MET A 84 -15.10 -18.05 9.07
N ARG A 85 -16.12 -18.10 9.94
CA ARG A 85 -17.06 -16.99 10.12
C ARG A 85 -16.39 -15.74 10.68
N GLY A 86 -15.39 -15.88 11.55
CA GLY A 86 -14.63 -14.74 12.07
C GLY A 86 -13.75 -14.05 11.03
N VAL A 87 -13.04 -14.83 10.19
CA VAL A 87 -12.10 -14.27 9.19
C VAL A 87 -12.78 -13.79 7.90
N THR A 88 -14.01 -14.19 7.64
CA THR A 88 -14.81 -13.69 6.50
C THR A 88 -15.65 -12.47 6.87
N VAL A 89 -16.20 -11.80 5.86
CA VAL A 89 -17.21 -10.75 6.07
C VAL A 89 -18.59 -11.41 6.11
N PRO A 90 -19.45 -11.10 7.10
CA PRO A 90 -20.81 -11.65 7.16
C PRO A 90 -21.61 -11.33 5.90
N MET A 91 -22.56 -12.20 5.56
CA MET A 91 -23.50 -11.98 4.47
C MET A 91 -24.91 -12.07 5.02
N GLU A 92 -25.73 -11.05 4.79
CA GLU A 92 -27.13 -11.03 5.20
C GLU A 92 -27.98 -10.33 4.14
N LEU A 93 -29.16 -10.89 3.85
CA LEU A 93 -30.05 -10.39 2.81
C LEU A 93 -30.57 -9.00 3.16
N GLY A 94 -30.53 -8.09 2.18
CA GLY A 94 -31.06 -6.73 2.34
C GLY A 94 -30.25 -5.85 3.30
N THR A 95 -29.14 -6.35 3.83
CA THR A 95 -28.27 -5.60 4.74
C THR A 95 -27.14 -4.95 3.93
N PRO A 96 -26.99 -3.61 3.96
CA PRO A 96 -25.90 -2.90 3.28
C PRO A 96 -24.52 -3.34 3.77
N LEU A 97 -23.51 -3.28 2.91
CA LEU A 97 -22.13 -3.71 3.24
C LEU A 97 -21.60 -3.05 4.52
N GLU A 98 -21.82 -1.76 4.70
CA GLU A 98 -21.35 -1.00 5.87
C GLU A 98 -22.03 -1.42 7.19
N SER A 99 -23.15 -2.14 7.13
CA SER A 99 -23.86 -2.68 8.29
C SER A 99 -23.47 -4.14 8.58
N LEU A 100 -22.68 -4.79 7.72
CA LEU A 100 -22.21 -6.17 7.90
C LEU A 100 -20.99 -6.20 8.83
N VAL A 101 -21.24 -6.05 10.13
CA VAL A 101 -20.19 -6.02 11.15
C VAL A 101 -19.73 -7.44 11.50
N GLY A 102 -18.49 -7.77 11.16
CA GLY A 102 -17.84 -9.02 11.54
C GLY A 102 -17.37 -9.06 13.00
N SER A 103 -16.90 -10.24 13.43
CA SER A 103 -16.34 -10.44 14.78
C SER A 103 -14.84 -10.15 14.88
N ALA A 104 -14.14 -9.89 13.78
CA ALA A 104 -12.69 -9.65 13.83
C ALA A 104 -12.35 -8.16 13.93
N ASP A 105 -11.27 -7.87 14.64
CA ASP A 105 -10.64 -6.56 14.75
C ASP A 105 -9.21 -6.59 14.17
N PRO A 106 -8.73 -5.47 13.61
CA PRO A 106 -7.32 -5.32 13.25
C PRO A 106 -6.43 -5.39 14.51
N ASP A 107 -5.25 -5.98 14.35
CA ASP A 107 -4.29 -6.21 15.44
C ASP A 107 -2.84 -5.91 15.04
N GLY A 108 -2.63 -4.74 14.43
CA GLY A 108 -1.34 -4.25 13.98
C GLY A 108 -0.89 -4.80 12.61
N THR A 109 0.12 -4.16 12.03
CA THR A 109 0.71 -4.56 10.75
C THR A 109 1.53 -5.84 10.89
N ILE A 110 1.45 -6.73 9.90
CA ILE A 110 2.29 -7.93 9.81
C ILE A 110 3.73 -7.50 9.50
N ASP A 111 4.63 -7.66 10.44
CA ASP A 111 6.05 -7.38 10.25
C ASP A 111 6.79 -8.53 9.57
N ALA A 112 6.51 -9.75 10.00
CA ALA A 112 7.10 -10.95 9.45
C ALA A 112 6.15 -12.15 9.54
N LEU A 113 6.35 -13.10 8.63
CA LEU A 113 5.76 -14.43 8.71
C LEU A 113 6.87 -15.42 9.07
N ARG A 114 6.66 -16.27 10.08
CA ARG A 114 7.56 -17.38 10.37
C ARG A 114 7.05 -18.64 9.67
N VAL A 115 7.93 -19.34 8.99
CA VAL A 115 7.58 -20.54 8.22
C VAL A 115 8.51 -21.66 8.63
N ASN A 116 7.96 -22.87 8.84
CA ASN A 116 8.79 -24.04 9.06
C ASN A 116 9.00 -24.75 7.72
N VAL A 117 10.24 -24.76 7.23
CA VAL A 117 10.64 -25.48 6.02
C VAL A 117 11.50 -26.67 6.44
N ALA A 118 10.99 -27.89 6.26
CA ALA A 118 11.67 -29.13 6.65
C ALA A 118 12.17 -29.14 8.12
N GLY A 119 11.40 -28.55 9.04
CA GLY A 119 11.73 -28.46 10.47
C GLY A 119 12.58 -27.23 10.86
N LEU A 120 12.99 -26.38 9.91
CA LEU A 120 13.74 -25.16 10.17
C LEU A 120 12.84 -23.92 10.14
N PRO A 121 12.81 -23.08 11.19
CA PRO A 121 12.10 -21.81 11.17
C PRO A 121 12.82 -20.80 10.27
N VAL A 122 12.11 -20.25 9.29
CA VAL A 122 12.56 -19.19 8.38
C VAL A 122 11.62 -17.99 8.55
N GLN A 123 12.17 -16.78 8.62
CA GLN A 123 11.38 -15.55 8.77
C GLN A 123 11.34 -14.79 7.43
N VAL A 124 10.15 -14.45 6.97
CA VAL A 124 9.93 -13.61 5.78
C VAL A 124 9.38 -12.27 6.24
N SER A 125 10.19 -11.21 6.15
CA SER A 125 9.77 -9.85 6.49
C SER A 125 8.75 -9.33 5.46
N ALA A 126 7.53 -9.07 5.90
CA ALA A 126 6.47 -8.50 5.06
C ALA A 126 6.53 -6.96 5.05
N TYR A 127 6.48 -6.34 6.24
CA TYR A 127 6.61 -4.88 6.42
C TYR A 127 7.71 -4.47 7.41
N ALA A 128 8.42 -5.43 8.03
CA ALA A 128 9.44 -5.13 9.04
C ALA A 128 10.49 -4.11 8.57
N SER A 129 10.94 -4.18 7.30
CA SER A 129 11.91 -3.24 6.76
C SER A 129 11.36 -1.82 6.67
N LEU A 130 10.13 -1.66 6.17
CA LEU A 130 9.46 -0.36 6.07
C LEU A 130 9.20 0.24 7.46
N LEU A 131 8.63 -0.55 8.37
CA LEU A 131 8.31 -0.11 9.72
C LEU A 131 9.57 0.26 10.52
N ARG A 132 10.66 -0.51 10.35
CA ARG A 132 11.95 -0.22 10.98
C ARG A 132 12.59 1.04 10.42
N VAL A 133 12.61 1.20 9.09
CA VAL A 133 13.16 2.38 8.42
C VAL A 133 12.42 3.65 8.85
N LEU A 134 11.11 3.54 9.08
CA LEU A 134 10.24 4.67 9.42
C LEU A 134 9.99 4.85 10.92
N GLY A 135 10.54 3.97 11.78
CA GLY A 135 10.35 4.00 13.23
C GLY A 135 8.89 3.81 13.68
N ALA A 136 8.02 3.20 12.87
CA ALA A 136 6.59 3.15 13.12
C ALA A 136 6.18 1.96 14.01
N GLY A 137 5.36 2.21 15.05
CA GLY A 137 4.76 1.19 15.92
C GLY A 137 5.75 0.35 16.73
N GLY A 138 6.76 0.99 17.33
CA GLY A 138 7.62 0.37 18.34
C GLY A 138 8.71 -0.56 17.82
N TYR A 139 9.00 -0.58 16.50
CA TYR A 139 10.10 -1.33 15.88
C TYR A 139 11.48 -0.75 16.22
N TRP A 140 11.82 -0.76 17.51
CA TRP A 140 13.06 -0.26 18.10
C TRP A 140 13.87 -1.36 18.81
N ALA A 141 13.20 -2.40 19.33
CA ALA A 141 13.81 -3.32 20.31
C ALA A 141 14.11 -4.75 19.81
N ALA A 142 13.52 -5.19 18.70
CA ALA A 142 13.42 -6.63 18.46
C ALA A 142 14.70 -7.32 17.97
N ASP A 143 15.71 -6.60 17.46
CA ASP A 143 16.96 -7.28 17.09
C ASP A 143 18.19 -6.36 17.12
N ARG A 144 18.79 -6.21 18.30
CA ARG A 144 20.15 -5.68 18.46
C ARG A 144 21.24 -6.70 18.08
N ARG A 145 20.89 -7.91 17.62
CA ARG A 145 21.85 -9.00 17.38
C ARG A 145 22.25 -9.20 15.92
N ASP A 146 21.66 -8.47 14.98
CA ASP A 146 22.07 -8.52 13.58
C ASP A 146 22.85 -7.25 13.18
N GLU A 147 24.10 -7.14 13.62
CA GLU A 147 25.02 -6.05 13.28
C GLU A 147 25.28 -5.90 11.77
N ARG A 148 24.77 -6.83 10.94
CA ARG A 148 24.96 -6.86 9.48
C ARG A 148 23.83 -6.20 8.69
N ALA A 149 22.75 -5.74 9.32
CA ALA A 149 21.68 -5.05 8.58
C ALA A 149 22.03 -3.58 8.32
N TRP A 150 22.23 -3.24 7.04
CA TRP A 150 22.70 -1.95 6.51
C TRP A 150 21.85 -0.70 6.87
N ASN A 151 20.76 -0.82 7.64
CA ASN A 151 19.66 0.16 7.75
C ASN A 151 19.15 0.46 9.19
N PHE A 152 19.94 0.25 10.25
CA PHE A 152 19.48 0.65 11.58
C PHE A 152 19.56 2.17 11.77
N LEU A 153 18.43 2.85 11.59
CA LEU A 153 18.24 4.21 12.09
C LEU A 153 17.82 4.12 13.55
N ASN A 154 18.65 4.63 14.45
CA ASN A 154 18.29 4.78 15.84
C ASN A 154 17.53 6.10 15.97
N TYR A 155 16.21 6.05 16.14
CA TYR A 155 15.39 7.24 16.38
C TYR A 155 15.49 7.64 17.85
N GLY A 156 15.68 8.93 18.12
CA GLY A 156 15.71 9.46 19.50
C GLY A 156 14.33 9.36 20.18
N PRO A 157 14.25 9.30 21.53
CA PRO A 157 13.00 9.26 22.28
C PRO A 157 11.99 10.34 21.87
N GLU A 158 12.50 11.55 21.62
CA GLU A 158 11.71 12.73 21.20
C GLU A 158 11.32 12.70 19.73
N SER A 159 11.99 11.89 18.90
CA SER A 159 11.62 11.67 17.50
C SER A 159 10.47 10.65 17.42
N LEU A 160 10.55 9.58 18.22
CA LEU A 160 9.67 8.41 18.19
C LEU A 160 8.19 8.69 18.45
N THR A 161 7.85 9.80 19.11
CA THR A 161 6.47 10.14 19.49
C THR A 161 5.56 10.48 18.30
N THR A 162 6.06 10.44 17.06
CA THR A 162 5.33 10.96 15.89
C THR A 162 5.12 9.96 14.75
N SER A 163 5.46 8.67 14.91
CA SER A 163 5.30 7.66 13.86
C SER A 163 4.29 6.57 14.21
N PHE A 164 3.20 6.51 13.43
CA PHE A 164 2.00 5.71 13.69
C PHE A 164 1.78 4.68 12.58
N GLN A 165 1.08 3.60 12.93
CA GLN A 165 0.57 2.63 11.97
C GLN A 165 -0.95 2.82 11.85
N PHE A 166 -1.47 2.64 10.64
CA PHE A 166 -2.90 2.45 10.43
C PHE A 166 -3.13 0.98 10.08
N ASP A 167 -3.31 0.16 11.10
CA ASP A 167 -3.82 -1.18 10.92
C ASP A 167 -5.33 -1.12 10.67
N TYR A 168 -5.79 -1.82 9.63
CA TYR A 168 -7.17 -1.74 9.19
C TYR A 168 -7.68 -3.09 8.71
N ASP A 169 -9.01 -3.21 8.67
CA ASP A 169 -9.66 -4.38 8.15
C ASP A 169 -9.70 -4.33 6.62
N TRP A 170 -8.67 -4.90 6.01
CA TRP A 170 -8.47 -4.97 4.57
C TRP A 170 -9.54 -5.75 3.80
N ARG A 171 -10.45 -6.44 4.52
CA ARG A 171 -11.59 -7.13 3.91
C ARG A 171 -12.70 -6.16 3.50
N LEU A 172 -12.81 -5.04 4.23
CA LEU A 172 -13.88 -4.05 4.08
C LEU A 172 -13.62 -3.09 2.91
N THR A 173 -14.60 -2.23 2.64
CA THR A 173 -14.55 -1.30 1.51
C THR A 173 -13.48 -0.21 1.74
N VAL A 174 -12.92 0.30 0.65
CA VAL A 174 -12.01 1.45 0.62
C VAL A 174 -12.64 2.69 1.31
N PRO A 175 -13.90 3.08 1.02
CA PRO A 175 -14.54 4.21 1.71
C PRO A 175 -14.68 4.00 3.23
N GLU A 176 -15.03 2.80 3.68
CA GLU A 176 -15.13 2.51 5.11
C GLU A 176 -13.77 2.62 5.81
N ASN A 177 -12.73 2.07 5.18
CA ASN A 177 -11.36 2.18 5.68
C ASN A 177 -10.82 3.62 5.60
N ALA A 178 -11.22 4.41 4.61
CA ALA A 178 -10.84 5.83 4.52
C ALA A 178 -11.49 6.66 5.65
N ARG A 179 -12.72 6.34 6.04
CA ARG A 179 -13.37 6.93 7.22
C ARG A 179 -12.64 6.59 8.51
N ARG A 180 -12.16 5.34 8.64
CA ARG A 180 -11.31 4.92 9.78
C ARG A 180 -9.97 5.66 9.78
N LEU A 181 -9.33 5.81 8.62
CA LEU A 181 -8.10 6.58 8.45
C LEU A 181 -8.29 8.04 8.88
N GLY A 182 -9.40 8.68 8.47
CA GLY A 182 -9.70 10.05 8.85
C GLY A 182 -9.75 10.28 10.36
N ARG A 183 -10.36 9.35 11.10
CA ARG A 183 -10.36 9.39 12.58
C ARG A 183 -8.95 9.25 13.15
N LEU A 184 -8.14 8.36 12.61
CA LEU A 184 -6.74 8.22 13.05
C LEU A 184 -5.95 9.50 12.77
N VAL A 185 -6.09 10.10 11.58
CA VAL A 185 -5.40 11.36 11.23
C VAL A 185 -5.74 12.47 12.24
N GLU A 186 -7.00 12.61 12.60
CA GLU A 186 -7.43 13.59 13.61
C GLU A 186 -6.82 13.32 14.99
N GLN A 187 -6.81 12.05 15.42
CA GLN A 187 -6.17 11.65 16.67
C GLN A 187 -4.66 11.91 16.67
N VAL A 188 -3.98 11.60 15.57
CA VAL A 188 -2.54 11.82 15.39
C VAL A 188 -2.21 13.31 15.42
N ILE A 189 -2.98 14.14 14.71
CA ILE A 189 -2.79 15.60 14.71
C ILE A 189 -3.02 16.16 16.11
N ALA A 190 -4.10 15.76 16.80
CA ALA A 190 -4.41 16.23 18.14
C ALA A 190 -3.31 15.84 19.15
N PHE A 191 -2.87 14.58 19.11
CA PHE A 191 -1.78 14.08 19.95
C PHE A 191 -0.48 14.84 19.68
N ALA A 192 -0.05 14.93 18.43
CA ALA A 192 1.19 15.58 18.07
C ALA A 192 1.18 17.08 18.38
N SER A 193 0.05 17.76 18.20
CA SER A 193 -0.09 19.19 18.55
C SER A 193 0.06 19.40 20.05
N SER A 194 -0.52 18.51 20.87
CA SER A 194 -0.39 18.53 22.32
C SER A 194 1.07 18.31 22.77
N GLU A 195 1.74 17.30 22.22
CA GLU A 195 3.13 16.96 22.58
C GLU A 195 4.13 18.05 22.17
N THR A 196 3.90 18.69 21.02
CA THR A 196 4.84 19.67 20.45
C THR A 196 4.61 21.10 20.92
N GLY A 197 3.42 21.41 21.44
CA GLY A 197 2.99 22.79 21.72
C GLY A 197 2.87 23.65 20.45
N CYS A 198 2.76 23.04 19.27
CA CYS A 198 2.68 23.76 18.00
C CYS A 198 1.34 24.50 17.89
N SER A 199 1.39 25.82 17.67
CA SER A 199 0.21 26.67 17.54
C SER A 199 -0.35 26.75 16.12
N ARG A 200 0.34 26.17 15.11
CA ARG A 200 -0.11 26.14 13.71
C ARG A 200 -0.86 24.84 13.41
N PRO A 201 -1.81 24.86 12.44
CA PRO A 201 -2.46 23.64 11.97
C PRO A 201 -1.43 22.62 11.49
N MET A 202 -1.26 21.52 12.24
CA MET A 202 -0.35 20.44 11.86
C MET A 202 -0.96 19.58 10.75
N LYS A 203 -0.09 19.08 9.88
CA LYS A 203 -0.42 18.06 8.87
C LYS A 203 0.29 16.75 9.21
N VAL A 204 -0.11 15.68 8.54
CA VAL A 204 0.58 14.39 8.59
C VAL A 204 1.25 14.07 7.26
N ASP A 205 2.33 13.30 7.31
CA ASP A 205 2.89 12.59 6.16
C ASP A 205 2.37 11.15 6.19
N VAL A 206 2.02 10.60 5.02
CA VAL A 206 1.44 9.26 4.91
C VAL A 206 2.21 8.43 3.90
N VAL A 207 2.67 7.25 4.32
CA VAL A 207 3.30 6.24 3.45
C VAL A 207 2.34 5.05 3.33
N ALA A 208 1.81 4.84 2.14
CA ALA A 208 0.77 3.85 1.90
C ALA A 208 1.18 2.84 0.81
N HIS A 209 1.07 1.55 1.12
CA HIS A 209 1.42 0.46 0.20
C HIS A 209 0.18 -0.21 -0.40
N SER A 210 0.24 -0.54 -1.70
CA SER A 210 -0.75 -1.37 -2.39
C SER A 210 -2.20 -0.84 -2.17
N LEU A 211 -3.15 -1.68 -1.72
CA LEU A 211 -4.52 -1.27 -1.37
C LEU A 211 -4.58 -0.07 -0.42
N GLY A 212 -3.65 0.04 0.53
CA GLY A 212 -3.56 1.18 1.44
C GLY A 212 -3.43 2.51 0.72
N GLY A 213 -2.81 2.53 -0.47
CA GLY A 213 -2.75 3.72 -1.31
C GLY A 213 -4.09 4.10 -1.92
N LEU A 214 -4.98 3.14 -2.21
CA LEU A 214 -6.35 3.44 -2.64
C LEU A 214 -7.17 4.02 -1.48
N VAL A 215 -6.97 3.52 -0.25
CA VAL A 215 -7.56 4.09 0.97
C VAL A 215 -7.09 5.53 1.18
N LEU A 216 -5.78 5.79 1.08
CA LEU A 216 -5.24 7.15 1.15
C LEU A 216 -5.81 8.04 0.04
N ARG A 217 -5.83 7.56 -1.20
CA ARG A 217 -6.34 8.34 -2.35
C ARG A 217 -7.83 8.66 -2.19
N TRP A 218 -8.63 7.74 -1.67
CA TRP A 218 -10.02 8.01 -1.32
C TRP A 218 -10.12 9.10 -0.24
N TYR A 219 -9.41 8.92 0.87
CA TYR A 219 -9.41 9.87 1.98
C TYR A 219 -9.02 11.28 1.54
N LEU A 220 -7.96 11.42 0.72
CA LEU A 220 -7.53 12.71 0.20
C LEU A 220 -8.65 13.42 -0.56
N ARG A 221 -9.41 12.69 -1.39
CA ARG A 221 -10.45 13.26 -2.26
C ARG A 221 -11.78 13.49 -1.55
N TYR A 222 -12.19 12.55 -0.72
CA TYR A 222 -13.56 12.43 -0.22
C TYR A 222 -13.65 12.42 1.30
N GLY A 223 -12.52 12.50 2.02
CA GLY A 223 -12.51 12.42 3.48
C GLY A 223 -13.09 11.10 3.97
N GLY A 224 -13.98 11.18 4.96
CA GLY A 224 -14.70 10.03 5.54
C GLY A 224 -16.00 9.64 4.83
N GLN A 225 -16.28 10.18 3.65
CA GLN A 225 -17.51 9.89 2.91
C GLN A 225 -17.56 8.44 2.39
N GLY A 226 -18.78 7.89 2.29
CA GLY A 226 -19.06 6.64 1.58
C GLY A 226 -19.08 6.84 0.05
N SER A 227 -19.30 5.76 -0.71
CA SER A 227 -19.29 5.75 -2.19
C SER A 227 -20.50 6.40 -2.88
N SER A 228 -21.41 7.02 -2.11
CA SER A 228 -22.79 7.41 -2.47
C SER A 228 -23.74 6.21 -2.62
N GLY A 229 -24.98 6.35 -2.12
CA GLY A 229 -25.94 5.26 -2.00
C GLY A 229 -26.66 4.89 -3.30
N GLN A 230 -26.73 5.81 -4.27
CA GLN A 230 -27.42 5.62 -5.55
C GLN A 230 -26.46 5.28 -6.68
N GLN A 231 -26.91 4.45 -7.63
CA GLN A 231 -26.10 4.07 -8.78
C GLN A 231 -25.90 5.27 -9.72
N GLY A 232 -24.66 5.52 -10.13
CA GLY A 232 -24.30 6.64 -11.00
C GLY A 232 -24.05 7.96 -10.28
N GLU A 233 -24.46 8.08 -9.01
CA GLU A 233 -24.04 9.18 -8.15
C GLU A 233 -22.60 8.97 -7.65
N ARG A 234 -21.98 10.06 -7.23
CA ARG A 234 -20.61 10.06 -6.69
C ARG A 234 -20.59 10.90 -5.42
N PRO A 235 -19.71 10.59 -4.45
CA PRO A 235 -19.50 11.47 -3.32
C PRO A 235 -18.99 12.84 -3.77
N GLU A 236 -19.27 13.86 -2.96
CA GLU A 236 -18.80 15.22 -3.22
C GLU A 236 -17.28 15.27 -3.10
N LEU A 237 -16.60 15.81 -4.11
CA LEU A 237 -15.15 15.97 -4.10
C LEU A 237 -14.74 17.17 -3.22
N THR A 238 -14.63 16.94 -1.92
CA THR A 238 -14.36 17.99 -0.92
C THR A 238 -12.87 18.26 -0.68
N TRP A 239 -12.01 17.30 -1.01
CA TRP A 239 -10.58 17.33 -0.66
C TRP A 239 -10.28 17.48 0.84
N GLU A 240 -11.23 17.11 1.70
CA GLU A 240 -11.10 17.27 3.16
C GLU A 240 -9.85 16.57 3.72
N GLY A 241 -9.53 15.36 3.24
CA GLY A 241 -8.32 14.68 3.67
C GLY A 241 -7.03 15.38 3.23
N ALA A 242 -7.04 16.06 2.07
CA ALA A 242 -5.86 16.77 1.56
C ALA A 242 -5.49 18.01 2.38
N SER A 243 -6.42 18.62 3.12
CA SER A 243 -6.08 19.72 4.03
C SER A 243 -5.27 19.25 5.25
N LYS A 244 -5.33 17.96 5.57
CA LYS A 244 -4.69 17.32 6.73
C LYS A 244 -3.39 16.56 6.37
N VAL A 245 -3.09 16.37 5.08
CA VAL A 245 -1.94 15.59 4.60
C VAL A 245 -0.98 16.49 3.80
N GLU A 246 0.31 16.47 4.14
CA GLU A 246 1.35 17.17 3.37
C GLU A 246 1.97 16.26 2.32
N HIS A 247 2.58 15.15 2.74
CA HIS A 247 3.12 14.14 1.81
C HIS A 247 2.25 12.89 1.74
N ALA A 248 1.75 12.58 0.54
CA ALA A 248 1.07 11.33 0.23
C ALA A 248 2.01 10.44 -0.61
N ILE A 249 2.67 9.49 0.04
CA ILE A 249 3.68 8.62 -0.56
C ILE A 249 3.07 7.25 -0.84
N MET A 250 2.83 6.96 -2.11
CA MET A 250 2.12 5.77 -2.59
C MET A 250 3.12 4.77 -3.17
N ILE A 251 3.13 3.55 -2.64
CA ILE A 251 4.04 2.47 -3.06
C ILE A 251 3.20 1.37 -3.70
N ALA A 252 3.49 1.04 -4.95
CA ALA A 252 2.86 -0.08 -5.65
C ALA A 252 1.32 -0.03 -5.69
N THR A 253 0.73 1.16 -5.58
CA THR A 253 -0.73 1.29 -5.49
C THR A 253 -1.36 0.88 -6.83
N PRO A 254 -2.28 -0.10 -6.85
CA PRO A 254 -2.98 -0.51 -8.06
C PRO A 254 -4.06 0.51 -8.42
N ASN A 255 -3.67 1.72 -8.81
CA ASN A 255 -4.61 2.77 -9.19
C ASN A 255 -5.54 2.28 -10.31
N ALA A 256 -5.01 1.49 -11.25
CA ALA A 256 -5.62 0.64 -12.30
C ALA A 256 -6.36 -0.66 -11.91
N GLY A 257 -6.18 -1.12 -10.67
CA GLY A 257 -6.52 -2.49 -10.28
C GLY A 257 -5.48 -3.51 -10.80
N SER A 258 -5.72 -4.79 -10.59
CA SER A 258 -4.85 -5.86 -11.06
C SER A 258 -5.65 -7.10 -11.46
N VAL A 259 -5.37 -7.62 -12.65
CA VAL A 259 -5.95 -8.90 -13.09
C VAL A 259 -5.58 -10.08 -12.17
N ARG A 260 -4.54 -9.96 -11.32
CA ARG A 260 -4.21 -10.99 -10.33
C ARG A 260 -5.25 -11.12 -9.22
N VAL A 261 -6.04 -10.09 -8.92
CA VAL A 261 -7.13 -10.27 -7.95
C VAL A 261 -8.22 -11.19 -8.49
N MET A 262 -8.43 -11.21 -9.82
CA MET A 262 -9.29 -12.19 -10.47
C MET A 262 -8.79 -13.60 -10.23
N GLU A 263 -7.49 -13.85 -10.33
CA GLU A 263 -6.92 -15.17 -10.00
C GLU A 263 -7.31 -15.62 -8.58
N LYS A 264 -7.25 -14.72 -7.60
CA LYS A 264 -7.61 -15.01 -6.20
C LYS A 264 -9.11 -15.25 -6.03
N LEU A 265 -9.97 -14.40 -6.61
CA LEU A 265 -11.42 -14.53 -6.53
C LEU A 265 -11.95 -15.78 -7.27
N LEU A 266 -11.22 -16.26 -8.29
CA LEU A 266 -11.61 -17.42 -9.09
C LEU A 266 -11.00 -18.75 -8.62
N ARG A 267 -9.83 -18.71 -7.98
CA ARG A 267 -9.08 -19.93 -7.60
C ARG A 267 -8.83 -20.07 -6.10
N GLY A 268 -9.13 -19.05 -5.31
CA GLY A 268 -8.80 -19.04 -3.89
C GLY A 268 -7.34 -18.71 -3.60
N LEU A 269 -6.92 -18.92 -2.35
CA LEU A 269 -5.51 -18.88 -1.95
C LEU A 269 -4.98 -20.32 -1.88
N PRO A 270 -3.86 -20.64 -2.54
CA PRO A 270 -3.25 -21.95 -2.40
C PRO A 270 -2.63 -22.11 -1.01
N ALA A 271 -2.55 -23.35 -0.53
CA ALA A 271 -1.80 -23.66 0.67
C ALA A 271 -0.31 -23.33 0.48
N SER A 272 0.33 -22.91 1.57
CA SER A 272 1.76 -22.72 1.67
C SER A 272 2.26 -23.28 3.01
N PRO A 273 3.58 -23.38 3.22
CA PRO A 273 4.11 -23.72 4.54
C PRO A 273 3.68 -22.74 5.65
N ALA A 274 3.33 -21.50 5.29
CA ALA A 274 2.92 -20.45 6.23
C ALA A 274 1.42 -20.45 6.56
N MET A 275 0.58 -20.86 5.59
CA MET A 275 -0.85 -20.54 5.58
C MET A 275 -1.65 -21.68 4.93
N PRO A 276 -2.85 -22.02 5.43
CA PRO A 276 -3.73 -22.99 4.78
C PRO A 276 -4.21 -22.52 3.40
N ALA A 277 -4.83 -23.43 2.65
CA ALA A 277 -5.55 -23.05 1.43
C ALA A 277 -6.91 -22.45 1.81
N TYR A 278 -7.36 -21.43 1.08
CA TYR A 278 -8.68 -20.84 1.24
C TYR A 278 -9.46 -20.95 -0.07
N ASP A 279 -10.69 -21.47 0.03
CA ASP A 279 -11.63 -21.54 -1.10
C ASP A 279 -11.99 -20.12 -1.61
N PRO A 280 -12.16 -19.92 -2.93
CA PRO A 280 -12.60 -18.64 -3.48
C PRO A 280 -13.90 -18.10 -2.86
N ALA A 281 -14.81 -18.94 -2.37
CA ALA A 281 -16.03 -18.48 -1.72
C ALA A 281 -15.76 -17.73 -0.40
N TYR A 282 -14.72 -18.08 0.37
CA TYR A 282 -14.33 -17.32 1.55
C TYR A 282 -13.83 -15.93 1.17
N LEU A 283 -12.95 -15.84 0.17
CA LEU A 283 -12.46 -14.57 -0.35
C LEU A 283 -13.57 -13.73 -0.97
N GLY A 284 -14.52 -14.38 -1.63
CA GLY A 284 -15.64 -13.74 -2.29
C GLY A 284 -16.56 -12.96 -1.34
N THR A 285 -16.46 -13.16 -0.04
CA THR A 285 -17.16 -12.35 0.97
C THR A 285 -16.56 -10.94 1.12
N MET A 286 -15.32 -10.71 0.69
CA MET A 286 -14.54 -9.52 1.06
C MET A 286 -14.66 -8.42 -0.01
N PRO A 287 -15.46 -7.35 0.21
CA PRO A 287 -15.64 -6.28 -0.78
C PRO A 287 -14.34 -5.59 -1.20
N GLY A 288 -13.36 -5.47 -0.30
CA GLY A 288 -12.06 -4.86 -0.61
C GLY A 288 -11.28 -5.54 -1.75
N LEU A 289 -11.53 -6.83 -2.00
CA LEU A 289 -10.90 -7.55 -3.12
C LEU A 289 -11.51 -7.18 -4.48
N TYR A 290 -12.83 -6.92 -4.53
CA TYR A 290 -13.50 -6.52 -5.77
C TYR A 290 -13.07 -5.11 -6.20
N GLN A 291 -12.75 -4.23 -5.23
CA GLN A 291 -12.20 -2.89 -5.46
C GLN A 291 -10.74 -2.85 -5.93
N LEU A 292 -10.11 -4.02 -6.08
CA LEU A 292 -8.80 -4.19 -6.70
C LEU A 292 -8.90 -4.75 -8.12
N MET A 293 -10.11 -5.02 -8.63
CA MET A 293 -10.31 -5.56 -9.97
C MET A 293 -9.81 -4.60 -11.04
N PRO A 294 -9.33 -5.10 -12.18
CA PRO A 294 -8.91 -4.24 -13.27
C PRO A 294 -10.08 -3.44 -13.83
N ARG A 295 -9.81 -2.28 -14.40
CA ARG A 295 -10.80 -1.52 -15.17
C ARG A 295 -11.10 -2.28 -16.46
N VAL A 296 -12.38 -2.46 -16.75
CA VAL A 296 -12.89 -3.04 -18.01
C VAL A 296 -12.25 -2.34 -19.22
N ARG A 297 -12.27 -1.00 -19.25
CA ARG A 297 -11.75 -0.20 -20.37
C ARG A 297 -10.24 -0.37 -20.64
N HIS A 298 -9.48 -0.97 -19.74
CA HIS A 298 -8.05 -1.26 -19.95
C HIS A 298 -7.81 -2.65 -20.57
N GLY A 299 -8.88 -3.42 -20.87
CA GLY A 299 -8.80 -4.66 -21.65
C GLY A 299 -7.99 -5.78 -21.00
N GLN A 300 -7.93 -5.82 -19.67
CA GLN A 300 -7.08 -6.79 -18.94
C GLN A 300 -7.79 -8.12 -18.64
N ALA A 301 -9.12 -8.13 -18.61
CA ALA A 301 -9.93 -9.33 -18.42
C ALA A 301 -10.60 -9.67 -19.75
N LEU A 302 -10.29 -10.85 -20.29
CA LEU A 302 -10.79 -11.31 -21.59
C LEU A 302 -11.67 -12.56 -21.44
N HIS A 303 -12.60 -12.76 -22.37
CA HIS A 303 -13.38 -13.98 -22.53
C HIS A 303 -13.59 -14.27 -24.02
N GLY A 304 -13.15 -15.45 -24.48
CA GLY A 304 -13.17 -15.78 -25.90
C GLY A 304 -12.24 -14.91 -26.75
N GLY A 305 -11.21 -14.30 -26.13
CA GLY A 305 -10.35 -13.32 -26.79
C GLY A 305 -10.89 -11.87 -26.81
N GLU A 306 -12.14 -11.66 -26.42
CA GLU A 306 -12.77 -10.34 -26.35
C GLU A 306 -12.70 -9.75 -24.94
N VAL A 307 -12.76 -8.42 -24.82
CA VAL A 307 -12.80 -7.76 -23.50
C VAL A 307 -14.10 -8.10 -22.78
N LEU A 308 -14.00 -8.49 -21.52
CA LEU A 308 -15.16 -8.75 -20.68
C LEU A 308 -15.68 -7.44 -20.07
N ASP A 309 -16.74 -6.88 -20.66
CA ASP A 309 -17.25 -5.55 -20.33
C ASP A 309 -18.25 -5.50 -19.16
N ASP A 310 -18.88 -6.62 -18.86
CA ASP A 310 -19.87 -6.81 -17.80
C ASP A 310 -19.27 -7.44 -16.51
N LEU A 311 -17.97 -7.22 -16.27
CA LEU A 311 -17.22 -7.75 -15.13
C LEU A 311 -17.83 -7.42 -13.76
N TYR A 312 -18.54 -6.29 -13.65
CA TYR A 312 -19.22 -5.82 -12.44
C TYR A 312 -20.66 -6.33 -12.29
N THR A 313 -21.12 -7.28 -13.11
CA THR A 313 -22.49 -7.82 -13.03
C THR A 313 -22.52 -9.17 -12.32
N SER A 314 -23.44 -9.34 -11.38
CA SER A 314 -23.59 -10.62 -10.67
C SER A 314 -24.13 -11.72 -11.59
N GLU A 315 -24.88 -11.35 -12.64
CA GLU A 315 -25.35 -12.23 -13.70
C GLU A 315 -24.20 -12.88 -14.46
N ARG A 316 -23.19 -12.11 -14.88
CA ARG A 316 -22.00 -12.66 -15.55
C ARG A 316 -21.29 -13.66 -14.65
N TRP A 317 -21.08 -13.33 -13.38
CA TRP A 317 -20.43 -14.24 -12.43
C TRP A 317 -21.23 -15.53 -12.20
N ALA A 318 -22.56 -15.45 -12.20
CA ALA A 318 -23.44 -16.61 -12.10
C ALA A 318 -23.39 -17.49 -13.36
N GLN A 319 -23.41 -16.89 -14.55
CA GLN A 319 -23.25 -17.60 -15.82
C GLN A 319 -21.92 -18.36 -15.88
N MET A 320 -20.84 -17.72 -15.41
CA MET A 320 -19.50 -18.30 -15.44
C MET A 320 -19.21 -19.25 -14.27
N GLY A 321 -20.09 -19.31 -13.27
CA GLY A 321 -19.94 -20.17 -12.09
C GLY A 321 -18.74 -19.80 -11.22
N TRP A 322 -18.50 -18.50 -11.03
CA TRP A 322 -17.34 -17.95 -10.32
C TRP A 322 -17.61 -17.63 -8.85
N GLY A 323 -16.57 -17.69 -8.01
CA GLY A 323 -16.61 -17.22 -6.62
C GLY A 323 -17.84 -17.69 -5.83
N LEU A 324 -18.55 -16.74 -5.20
CA LEU A 324 -19.80 -16.97 -4.47
C LEU A 324 -20.94 -17.51 -5.35
N ALA A 325 -20.93 -17.23 -6.65
CA ALA A 325 -21.97 -17.68 -7.57
C ALA A 325 -21.78 -19.14 -8.03
N SER A 326 -20.58 -19.70 -7.81
CA SER A 326 -20.23 -21.08 -8.14
C SER A 326 -21.17 -22.08 -7.49
N PRO A 327 -21.72 -23.06 -8.25
CA PRO A 327 -22.49 -24.16 -7.65
C PRO A 327 -21.69 -24.97 -6.61
N ARG A 328 -20.35 -24.93 -6.70
CA ARG A 328 -19.46 -25.62 -5.74
C ARG A 328 -19.30 -24.87 -4.42
N ALA A 329 -19.77 -23.63 -4.33
CA ALA A 329 -19.66 -22.82 -3.12
C ALA A 329 -20.58 -23.31 -1.99
N ASP A 330 -21.61 -24.14 -2.24
CA ASP A 330 -22.60 -24.51 -1.21
C ASP A 330 -21.98 -25.16 0.04
N GLY A 331 -20.90 -25.93 -0.12
CA GLY A 331 -20.18 -26.51 1.02
C GLY A 331 -19.60 -25.45 1.95
N VAL A 332 -18.99 -24.41 1.38
CA VAL A 332 -18.48 -23.24 2.11
C VAL A 332 -19.62 -22.39 2.66
N LEU A 333 -20.64 -22.11 1.82
CA LEU A 333 -21.78 -21.29 2.22
C LEU A 333 -22.53 -21.91 3.40
N ARG A 334 -22.58 -23.24 3.51
CA ARG A 334 -23.18 -23.92 4.68
C ARG A 334 -22.46 -23.60 5.99
N GLN A 335 -21.13 -23.47 5.96
CA GLN A 335 -20.34 -23.09 7.13
C GLN A 335 -20.55 -21.62 7.50
N LEU A 336 -20.65 -20.75 6.49
CA LEU A 336 -20.81 -19.30 6.68
C LEU A 336 -22.24 -18.90 7.04
N LEU A 337 -23.24 -19.65 6.56
CA LEU A 337 -24.67 -19.39 6.70
C LEU A 337 -25.38 -20.61 7.31
N PRO A 338 -25.06 -21.00 8.56
CA PRO A 338 -25.63 -22.17 9.19
C PRO A 338 -27.15 -22.00 9.39
N GLY A 339 -27.88 -23.12 9.40
CA GLY A 339 -29.34 -23.13 9.63
C GLY A 339 -30.21 -22.66 8.46
N ARG A 340 -29.62 -22.16 7.36
CA ARG A 340 -30.35 -21.76 6.15
C ARG A 340 -30.43 -22.89 5.13
N GLY A 341 -31.52 -22.98 4.37
CA GLY A 341 -31.64 -23.92 3.24
C GLY A 341 -30.73 -23.54 2.06
N GLN A 342 -30.40 -24.49 1.17
CA GLN A 342 -29.50 -24.25 0.03
C GLN A 342 -29.94 -23.08 -0.87
N ALA A 343 -31.24 -22.97 -1.16
CA ALA A 343 -31.79 -21.88 -1.97
C ALA A 343 -31.60 -20.52 -1.30
N ASP A 344 -31.81 -20.44 0.02
CA ASP A 344 -31.61 -19.20 0.79
C ASP A 344 -30.14 -18.81 0.84
N ARG A 345 -29.24 -19.76 1.14
CA ARG A 345 -27.79 -19.54 1.11
C ARG A 345 -27.32 -18.99 -0.24
N ARG A 346 -27.78 -19.59 -1.35
CA ARG A 346 -27.44 -19.13 -2.70
C ARG A 346 -27.96 -17.72 -2.96
N ARG A 347 -29.19 -17.41 -2.55
CA ARG A 347 -29.78 -16.08 -2.70
C ARG A 347 -28.98 -15.03 -1.92
N THR A 348 -28.64 -15.30 -0.65
CA THR A 348 -27.79 -14.42 0.17
C THR A 348 -26.41 -14.21 -0.45
N ALA A 349 -25.78 -15.27 -0.97
CA ALA A 349 -24.45 -15.18 -1.56
C ALA A 349 -24.44 -14.37 -2.87
N LEU A 350 -25.47 -14.52 -3.72
CA LEU A 350 -25.59 -13.75 -4.96
C LEU A 350 -25.91 -12.27 -4.71
N GLU A 351 -26.78 -11.97 -3.73
CA GLU A 351 -27.05 -10.57 -3.34
C GLU A 351 -25.84 -9.93 -2.67
N HIS A 352 -25.05 -10.68 -1.89
CA HIS A 352 -23.77 -10.18 -1.37
C HIS A 352 -22.75 -9.90 -2.48
N LEU A 353 -22.63 -10.81 -3.46
CA LEU A 353 -21.78 -10.61 -4.62
C LEU A 353 -22.18 -9.34 -5.39
N ASP A 354 -23.48 -9.14 -5.60
CA ASP A 354 -24.01 -7.95 -6.26
C ASP A 354 -23.63 -6.67 -5.52
N LYS A 355 -23.81 -6.64 -4.19
CA LYS A 355 -23.36 -5.52 -3.33
C LYS A 355 -21.87 -5.25 -3.50
N CYS A 356 -21.02 -6.28 -3.50
CA CYS A 356 -19.57 -6.12 -3.66
C CYS A 356 -19.18 -5.58 -5.05
N LEU A 357 -19.81 -6.07 -6.11
CA LEU A 357 -19.51 -5.65 -7.48
C LEU A 357 -19.98 -4.21 -7.75
N LEU A 358 -21.19 -3.87 -7.29
CA LEU A 358 -21.73 -2.50 -7.39
C LEU A 358 -20.87 -1.51 -6.62
N GLU A 359 -20.45 -1.86 -5.40
CA GLU A 359 -19.57 -1.01 -4.60
C GLU A 359 -18.17 -0.86 -5.25
N ALA A 360 -17.65 -1.90 -5.90
CA ALA A 360 -16.40 -1.81 -6.67
C ALA A 360 -16.54 -0.87 -7.88
N GLU A 361 -17.64 -0.97 -8.63
CA GLU A 361 -17.94 -0.07 -9.75
C GLU A 361 -18.01 1.39 -9.27
N ARG A 362 -18.73 1.66 -8.18
CA ARG A 362 -18.86 3.02 -7.61
C ARG A 362 -17.51 3.58 -7.17
N VAL A 363 -16.71 2.79 -6.46
CA VAL A 363 -15.38 3.22 -6.01
C VAL A 363 -14.47 3.51 -7.18
N HIS A 364 -14.46 2.66 -8.21
CA HIS A 364 -13.70 2.92 -9.43
C HIS A 364 -14.21 4.18 -10.14
N ALA A 365 -15.51 4.32 -10.35
CA ALA A 365 -16.09 5.49 -11.01
C ALA A 365 -15.74 6.81 -10.30
N ALA A 366 -15.76 6.84 -8.97
CA ALA A 366 -15.35 8.00 -8.18
C ALA A 366 -13.84 8.27 -8.31
N LEU A 367 -13.01 7.24 -8.12
CA LEU A 367 -11.55 7.35 -8.20
C LEU A 367 -11.05 7.65 -9.61
N ASP A 368 -11.80 7.35 -10.66
CA ASP A 368 -11.36 7.53 -12.04
C ASP A 368 -11.58 8.96 -12.56
N VAL A 369 -12.37 9.78 -11.85
CA VAL A 369 -12.58 11.20 -12.20
C VAL A 369 -11.25 11.97 -12.10
N ALA A 370 -10.83 12.62 -13.19
CA ALA A 370 -9.70 13.52 -13.16
C ALA A 370 -9.97 14.71 -12.22
N ALA A 371 -9.03 14.98 -11.32
CA ALA A 371 -9.17 16.10 -10.41
C ALA A 371 -7.82 16.64 -9.94
N GLU A 372 -7.76 17.96 -9.81
CA GLU A 372 -6.61 18.69 -9.32
C GLU A 372 -6.68 18.78 -7.78
N PRO A 373 -5.64 18.32 -7.05
CA PRO A 373 -5.59 18.50 -5.61
C PRO A 373 -5.41 19.99 -5.26
N PRO A 374 -5.91 20.45 -4.09
CA PRO A 374 -5.61 21.78 -3.60
C PRO A 374 -4.10 21.96 -3.33
N ALA A 375 -3.65 23.20 -3.24
CA ALA A 375 -2.28 23.50 -2.87
C ALA A 375 -1.96 22.94 -1.46
N GLY A 376 -0.74 22.42 -1.29
CA GLY A 376 -0.23 21.98 0.01
C GLY A 376 -0.36 20.49 0.32
N VAL A 377 -0.82 19.66 -0.62
CA VAL A 377 -0.59 18.21 -0.61
C VAL A 377 0.30 17.83 -1.79
N VAL A 378 1.29 16.97 -1.55
CA VAL A 378 2.27 16.51 -2.53
C VAL A 378 2.16 14.99 -2.67
N LYS A 379 1.92 14.52 -3.89
CA LYS A 379 1.74 13.08 -4.20
C LYS A 379 2.99 12.50 -4.84
N HIS A 380 3.56 11.51 -4.18
CA HIS A 380 4.72 10.75 -4.63
C HIS A 380 4.31 9.31 -4.99
N LEU A 381 4.69 8.83 -6.17
CA LEU A 381 4.49 7.43 -6.56
C LEU A 381 5.83 6.69 -6.66
N PHE A 382 5.92 5.55 -5.99
CA PHE A 382 6.95 4.54 -6.21
C PHE A 382 6.29 3.32 -6.86
N ALA A 383 6.58 3.09 -8.14
CA ALA A 383 6.00 2.00 -8.92
C ALA A 383 7.08 1.00 -9.32
N GLY A 384 6.76 -0.30 -9.30
CA GLY A 384 7.68 -1.28 -9.86
C GLY A 384 7.71 -1.23 -11.37
N ASP A 385 8.91 -1.40 -11.93
CA ASP A 385 9.15 -1.45 -13.37
C ASP A 385 10.31 -2.39 -13.66
N GLY A 386 10.11 -3.37 -14.53
CA GLY A 386 11.14 -4.37 -14.87
C GLY A 386 10.87 -5.78 -14.36
N ALA A 387 9.77 -6.04 -13.66
CA ALA A 387 9.31 -7.40 -13.39
C ALA A 387 8.12 -7.79 -14.28
N ALA A 388 8.21 -8.97 -14.91
CA ALA A 388 7.16 -9.52 -15.76
C ALA A 388 5.86 -9.71 -14.96
N THR A 389 4.84 -8.93 -15.30
CA THR A 389 3.58 -8.80 -14.54
C THR A 389 2.40 -9.19 -15.42
N HIS A 390 1.38 -9.85 -14.86
CA HIS A 390 0.20 -10.25 -15.64
C HIS A 390 -0.51 -9.01 -16.18
N GLN A 391 -0.53 -8.87 -17.50
CA GLN A 391 -1.14 -7.73 -18.19
C GLN A 391 -2.59 -8.02 -18.57
N ALA A 392 -2.83 -9.20 -19.14
CA ALA A 392 -4.17 -9.65 -19.47
C ALA A 392 -4.33 -11.14 -19.17
N ALA A 393 -5.56 -11.53 -18.83
CA ALA A 393 -5.93 -12.91 -18.58
C ALA A 393 -7.24 -13.28 -19.29
N GLU A 394 -7.26 -14.48 -19.85
CA GLU A 394 -8.44 -15.17 -20.32
C GLU A 394 -9.20 -15.76 -19.12
N LEU A 395 -10.46 -15.38 -18.99
CA LEU A 395 -11.39 -15.84 -17.97
C LEU A 395 -12.44 -16.75 -18.63
N THR A 396 -12.69 -17.92 -18.05
CA THR A 396 -13.62 -18.91 -18.64
C THR A 396 -14.49 -19.56 -17.57
N ASP A 397 -15.54 -20.25 -18.00
CA ASP A 397 -16.43 -21.10 -17.20
C ASP A 397 -15.86 -22.52 -17.01
N LYS A 398 -14.78 -22.85 -17.73
CA LYS A 398 -14.09 -24.14 -17.70
C LYS A 398 -12.81 -24.03 -16.88
N ARG A 399 -12.46 -25.10 -16.16
CA ARG A 399 -11.17 -25.12 -15.46
C ARG A 399 -10.03 -25.32 -16.47
N PRO A 400 -8.92 -24.56 -16.36
CA PRO A 400 -8.69 -23.49 -15.39
C PRO A 400 -9.46 -22.18 -15.71
N TYR A 401 -10.17 -21.63 -14.72
CA TYR A 401 -11.00 -20.40 -14.87
C TYR A 401 -10.24 -19.12 -15.24
N TYR A 402 -8.92 -19.15 -15.17
CA TYR A 402 -8.04 -18.00 -15.33
C TYR A 402 -6.79 -18.47 -16.07
N ARG A 403 -6.36 -17.77 -17.12
CA ARG A 403 -5.12 -18.08 -17.84
C ARG A 403 -4.47 -16.79 -18.31
N VAL A 404 -3.21 -16.57 -17.93
CA VAL A 404 -2.45 -15.39 -18.37
C VAL A 404 -2.22 -15.48 -19.88
N VAL A 405 -2.60 -14.44 -20.62
CA VAL A 405 -2.41 -14.34 -22.07
C VAL A 405 -1.40 -13.27 -22.46
N ALA A 406 -1.19 -12.26 -21.61
CA ALA A 406 -0.18 -11.23 -21.82
C ALA A 406 0.55 -10.89 -20.52
N LYS A 407 1.81 -10.48 -20.66
CA LYS A 407 2.60 -9.93 -19.56
C LYS A 407 3.19 -8.58 -19.97
N GLY A 408 3.28 -7.67 -19.02
CA GLY A 408 3.84 -6.34 -19.19
C GLY A 408 4.77 -5.96 -18.05
N ASN A 409 5.27 -4.73 -18.07
CA ASN A 409 6.11 -4.19 -17.03
C ASN A 409 5.32 -3.88 -15.75
N GLY A 410 5.91 -4.18 -14.61
CA GLY A 410 5.32 -3.93 -13.29
C GLY A 410 6.16 -4.56 -12.20
N ASP A 411 5.51 -4.97 -11.11
CA ASP A 411 6.13 -5.50 -9.88
C ASP A 411 5.77 -6.98 -9.59
N ARG A 412 5.42 -7.76 -10.62
CA ARG A 412 4.80 -9.10 -10.56
C ARG A 412 3.35 -9.12 -10.07
N THR A 413 2.81 -8.01 -9.58
CA THR A 413 1.43 -7.91 -9.08
C THR A 413 0.63 -6.80 -9.76
N VAL A 414 1.18 -5.60 -9.78
CA VAL A 414 0.60 -4.38 -10.32
C VAL A 414 1.43 -3.96 -11.52
N LEU A 415 0.74 -3.74 -12.65
CA LEU A 415 1.38 -3.21 -13.85
C LEU A 415 1.84 -1.78 -13.60
N ARG A 416 2.93 -1.36 -14.25
CA ARG A 416 3.36 0.03 -14.27
C ARG A 416 2.23 0.96 -14.77
N SER A 417 1.50 0.55 -15.80
CA SER A 417 0.33 1.27 -16.31
C SER A 417 -0.78 1.38 -15.25
N SER A 418 -1.02 0.32 -14.49
CA SER A 418 -1.98 0.34 -13.37
C SER A 418 -1.54 1.28 -12.27
N ALA A 419 -0.26 1.27 -11.86
CA ALA A 419 0.24 2.16 -10.83
C ALA A 419 0.10 3.64 -11.23
N LEU A 420 0.32 3.96 -12.50
CA LEU A 420 0.19 5.31 -13.05
C LEU A 420 -1.25 5.75 -13.31
N MET A 421 -2.22 4.83 -13.29
CA MET A 421 -3.56 5.05 -13.86
C MET A 421 -3.48 5.51 -15.32
N ASP A 422 -2.73 4.76 -16.13
CA ASP A 422 -2.43 5.09 -17.52
C ASP A 422 -3.62 4.75 -18.45
N GLU A 423 -4.29 5.78 -18.94
CA GLU A 423 -5.46 5.71 -19.82
C GLU A 423 -5.09 5.59 -21.31
N ARG A 424 -3.81 5.44 -21.68
CA ARG A 424 -3.46 5.23 -23.09
C ARG A 424 -4.09 3.97 -23.68
N ALA A 425 -4.19 2.90 -22.90
CA ALA A 425 -4.81 1.66 -23.36
C ALA A 425 -6.29 1.83 -23.74
N SER A 426 -7.00 2.77 -23.12
CA SER A 426 -8.42 3.04 -23.34
C SER A 426 -8.69 4.20 -24.31
N ILE A 427 -7.78 5.16 -24.43
CA ILE A 427 -7.97 6.40 -25.21
C ILE A 427 -7.16 6.40 -26.51
N ASP A 428 -5.84 6.29 -26.41
CA ASP A 428 -4.92 6.29 -27.55
C ASP A 428 -3.62 5.56 -27.16
N PRO A 429 -3.47 4.27 -27.56
CA PRO A 429 -2.31 3.46 -27.21
C PRO A 429 -0.99 4.01 -27.78
N ASN A 430 -1.06 4.83 -28.83
CA ASN A 430 0.11 5.38 -29.51
C ASN A 430 0.50 6.76 -28.97
N TYR A 431 -0.28 7.34 -28.05
CA TYR A 431 0.02 8.65 -27.50
C TYR A 431 1.36 8.64 -26.74
N PRO A 432 2.30 9.55 -27.05
CA PRO A 432 3.69 9.45 -26.58
C PRO A 432 3.88 9.87 -25.11
N ARG A 433 2.87 10.50 -24.49
CA ARG A 433 2.92 10.99 -23.10
C ARG A 433 1.92 10.24 -22.24
N LEU A 434 2.16 10.18 -20.93
CA LEU A 434 1.22 9.57 -19.99
C LEU A 434 -0.13 10.32 -20.04
N LEU A 435 -1.21 9.57 -20.23
CA LEU A 435 -2.58 10.05 -20.00
C LEU A 435 -3.03 9.48 -18.66
N THR A 436 -3.25 10.35 -17.66
CA THR A 436 -3.65 9.90 -16.32
C THR A 436 -4.60 10.91 -15.68
N PRO A 437 -5.65 10.47 -14.97
CA PRO A 437 -6.49 11.36 -14.17
C PRO A 437 -5.81 11.75 -12.84
N ILE A 438 -4.60 11.26 -12.56
CA ILE A 438 -3.87 11.53 -11.32
C ILE A 438 -2.73 12.50 -11.57
N ARG A 439 -2.83 13.69 -10.98
CA ARG A 439 -1.68 14.59 -10.85
C ARG A 439 -0.65 14.01 -9.89
N TRP A 440 0.51 13.64 -10.38
CA TRP A 440 1.67 13.23 -9.59
C TRP A 440 2.69 14.36 -9.51
N ASP A 441 3.23 14.62 -8.32
CA ASP A 441 4.32 15.58 -8.14
C ASP A 441 5.68 14.91 -8.37
N SER A 442 5.77 13.60 -8.11
CA SER A 442 6.93 12.81 -8.51
C SER A 442 6.57 11.35 -8.75
N VAL A 443 7.24 10.72 -9.71
CA VAL A 443 7.13 9.28 -9.98
C VAL A 443 8.53 8.68 -10.02
N MET A 444 8.74 7.59 -9.28
CA MET A 444 9.97 6.79 -9.31
C MET A 444 9.66 5.34 -9.67
N PHE A 445 10.49 4.79 -10.55
CA PHE A 445 10.41 3.40 -10.98
C PHE A 445 11.51 2.57 -10.36
N LEU A 446 11.18 1.37 -9.88
CA LEU A 446 12.10 0.49 -9.16
C LEU A 446 12.06 -0.94 -9.74
N PRO A 447 13.22 -1.55 -10.03
CA PRO A 447 13.30 -2.87 -10.66
C PRO A 447 13.20 -4.02 -9.66
N THR A 448 12.08 -4.11 -8.95
CA THR A 448 11.84 -5.13 -7.95
C THR A 448 10.38 -5.58 -7.94
N ASP A 449 10.07 -6.60 -7.16
CA ASP A 449 8.70 -7.08 -7.00
C ASP A 449 7.90 -6.29 -5.95
N HIS A 450 6.60 -6.58 -5.89
CA HIS A 450 5.61 -5.81 -5.14
C HIS A 450 6.00 -5.58 -3.67
N LEU A 451 6.52 -6.60 -2.98
CA LEU A 451 6.95 -6.47 -1.59
C LEU A 451 8.37 -5.89 -1.48
N GLY A 452 9.26 -6.25 -2.41
CA GLY A 452 10.62 -5.72 -2.47
C GLY A 452 10.68 -4.20 -2.63
N LEU A 453 9.64 -3.55 -3.17
CA LEU A 453 9.52 -2.09 -3.25
C LEU A 453 9.67 -1.41 -1.88
N THR A 454 9.10 -2.01 -0.84
CA THR A 454 9.03 -1.41 0.51
C THR A 454 10.37 -1.41 1.27
N SER A 455 11.36 -2.16 0.77
CA SER A 455 12.69 -2.27 1.35
C SER A 455 13.81 -1.89 0.37
N HIS A 456 13.46 -1.49 -0.85
CA HIS A 456 14.43 -1.17 -1.89
C HIS A 456 15.29 0.04 -1.48
N PRO A 457 16.63 0.00 -1.59
CA PRO A 457 17.50 1.08 -1.14
C PRO A 457 17.19 2.45 -1.75
N ILE A 458 16.88 2.49 -3.05
CA ILE A 458 16.45 3.74 -3.73
C ILE A 458 15.14 4.28 -3.14
N PHE A 459 14.16 3.41 -2.84
CA PHE A 459 12.93 3.84 -2.17
C PHE A 459 13.24 4.41 -0.79
N VAL A 460 13.97 3.64 0.03
CA VAL A 460 14.34 4.00 1.40
C VAL A 460 15.07 5.35 1.44
N ASN A 461 16.02 5.58 0.55
CA ASN A 461 16.74 6.84 0.51
C ASN A 461 15.84 8.03 0.12
N ASN A 462 15.01 7.88 -0.92
CA ASN A 462 14.15 8.97 -1.36
C ASN A 462 13.04 9.29 -0.36
N VAL A 463 12.46 8.28 0.29
CA VAL A 463 11.42 8.51 1.30
C VAL A 463 11.99 9.21 2.53
N LEU A 464 13.20 8.83 2.98
CA LEU A 464 13.84 9.48 4.12
C LEU A 464 14.24 10.93 3.81
N TYR A 465 14.72 11.21 2.60
CA TYR A 465 14.95 12.59 2.18
C TYR A 465 13.66 13.44 2.28
N VAL A 466 12.55 12.94 1.72
CA VAL A 466 11.26 13.65 1.75
C VAL A 466 10.79 13.88 3.19
N LEU A 467 10.90 12.87 4.05
CA LEU A 467 10.37 12.94 5.41
C LEU A 467 11.27 13.72 6.38
N LEU A 468 12.59 13.64 6.23
CA LEU A 468 13.55 14.09 7.24
C LEU A 468 14.42 15.29 6.83
N GLU A 469 14.78 15.44 5.55
CA GLU A 469 15.75 16.45 5.12
C GLU A 469 15.16 17.55 4.25
N LYS A 470 14.09 17.25 3.52
CA LYS A 470 13.46 18.20 2.60
C LYS A 470 13.05 19.47 3.37
N PRO A 471 13.50 20.68 2.93
CA PRO A 471 13.14 21.92 3.60
C PRO A 471 11.62 22.14 3.66
N ARG A 472 11.13 22.53 4.83
CA ARG A 472 9.72 22.85 5.08
C ARG A 472 9.56 24.36 5.30
N PRO A 473 8.99 25.12 4.36
CA PRO A 473 8.92 26.58 4.46
C PRO A 473 7.91 27.11 5.50
N ASP A 474 7.00 26.25 5.99
CA ASP A 474 5.79 26.69 6.72
C ASP A 474 5.84 26.49 8.26
N CYS A 475 6.84 25.78 8.78
CA CYS A 475 7.09 25.66 10.21
C CYS A 475 8.02 26.79 10.66
N ASP A 476 7.72 27.44 11.81
CA ASP A 476 8.49 28.56 12.36
C ASP A 476 9.94 28.23 12.76
N PHE A 477 10.39 27.00 12.54
CA PHE A 477 11.79 26.60 12.68
C PHE A 477 12.59 27.02 11.46
N ARG A 478 12.62 28.34 11.20
CA ARG A 478 13.70 28.93 10.43
C ARG A 478 14.98 28.68 11.22
N LEU A 479 15.95 27.98 10.64
CA LEU A 479 17.34 28.18 11.04
C LEU A 479 17.56 29.71 11.08
N PRO A 480 18.24 30.26 12.11
CA PRO A 480 18.64 31.66 12.05
C PRO A 480 19.33 31.89 10.70
N PRO A 481 19.05 33.03 10.02
CA PRO A 481 19.54 33.26 8.67
C PRO A 481 21.02 32.91 8.60
N VAL A 482 21.38 31.99 7.71
CA VAL A 482 22.78 31.62 7.50
C VAL A 482 23.50 32.87 7.02
N VAL A 483 24.23 33.51 7.93
CA VAL A 483 25.18 34.57 7.58
C VAL A 483 26.31 33.86 6.87
N ILE A 484 26.22 33.76 5.54
CA ILE A 484 27.35 33.32 4.72
C ILE A 484 28.40 34.42 4.87
N PRO A 485 29.54 34.18 5.56
CA PRO A 485 30.57 35.20 5.68
C PRO A 485 31.01 35.58 4.25
N PRO A 486 31.20 36.88 3.96
CA PRO A 486 31.68 37.29 2.65
C PRO A 486 32.98 36.53 2.37
N ARG A 487 33.07 35.93 1.18
CA ARG A 487 34.30 35.26 0.73
C ARG A 487 35.46 36.20 1.04
N ARG A 488 36.40 35.77 1.90
CA ARG A 488 37.64 36.52 2.11
C ARG A 488 38.21 36.78 0.72
N GLY A 489 38.19 38.04 0.29
CA GLY A 489 38.79 38.45 -0.96
C GLY A 489 40.21 37.91 -0.96
N VAL A 490 40.57 37.20 -2.02
CA VAL A 490 41.97 36.86 -2.29
C VAL A 490 42.68 38.20 -2.34
N GLY A 491 43.40 38.52 -1.27
CA GLY A 491 44.17 39.74 -1.18
C GLY A 491 45.17 39.73 -2.33
N MET A 492 44.96 40.60 -3.32
CA MET A 492 46.03 41.00 -4.21
C MET A 492 47.10 41.63 -3.33
N SER A 493 48.17 40.87 -3.11
CA SER A 493 49.44 41.37 -2.63
C SER A 493 49.86 42.53 -3.53
N ARG A 494 49.71 43.77 -3.03
CA ARG A 494 50.43 44.90 -3.57
C ARG A 494 51.87 44.78 -3.10
N ASN A 495 52.74 44.33 -3.99
CA ASN A 495 54.19 44.49 -3.85
C ASN A 495 54.50 45.98 -3.74
N ALA A 496 54.82 46.44 -2.54
CA ALA A 496 55.53 47.69 -2.32
C ALA A 496 57.02 47.42 -2.56
N GLY A 497 57.46 47.64 -3.80
CA GLY A 497 58.88 47.76 -4.12
C GLY A 497 59.37 49.11 -3.64
N GLY A 498 60.26 49.11 -2.65
CA GLY A 498 61.02 50.29 -2.26
C GLY A 498 62.21 50.47 -3.19
N GLU A 499 62.38 51.69 -3.70
CA GLU A 499 63.70 52.21 -4.07
C GLU A 499 63.84 53.60 -3.47
N ARG A 500 64.78 53.71 -2.51
CA ARG A 500 65.39 54.96 -2.07
C ARG A 500 66.61 55.21 -2.95
N GLY A 501 66.82 56.46 -3.33
CA GLY A 501 68.16 56.99 -3.55
C GLY A 501 68.28 58.14 -4.53
N GLY A 502 68.60 59.34 -4.03
CA GLY A 502 69.60 60.20 -4.69
C GLY A 502 69.21 61.62 -5.11
N ALA A 503 69.32 62.54 -4.15
CA ALA A 503 70.09 63.80 -4.19
C ALA A 503 69.83 64.94 -5.22
N GLU A 504 69.51 66.10 -4.63
CA GLU A 504 70.10 67.45 -4.76
C GLU A 504 69.92 68.38 -5.98
N ALA A 505 69.64 69.65 -5.61
CA ALA A 505 69.87 70.98 -6.22
C ALA A 505 68.56 71.77 -6.29
N ARG A 506 68.37 72.97 -5.72
CA ARG A 506 69.20 73.99 -5.06
C ARG A 506 68.32 74.79 -4.10
#